data_AF-A0A2P5EYI7-F1
#
_entry.id   AF-A0A2P5EYI7-F1
#
_cell.length_a   1.000
_cell.length_b   1.000
_cell.length_c   1.000
_cell.angle_alpha   90.00
_cell.angle_beta   90.00
_cell.angle_gamma   90.00
#
_symmetry.space_group_name_H-M   'P 1'
#
loop_
_entity.id
_entity.type
_entity.pdbx_description
1 polymer ?
#
loop_
_entity_poly.entity_id
_entity_poly.type
_entity_poly.pdbx_seq_one_letter_code
_entity_poly.pdbx_strand_id
1 'polypeptide(L)'
;MALIFRLTTAPPAAYVAHDDDDMELHLVQIKAQISNKRNLVRQLAASVSAARNDAIASRREAAESLLRASNAYANLEIQLNDAYKSEDFDTAETLSQTLAATENHKNSPLAALADAKAHCDAVESRMQEFIEDKIRLAKTEKKLSDHVQLLQHEVSASRSSLKELSTRKSSIQQDIASSKRKIIFIDKRVPEI
;
A
#
# COMPACT_ATOMS: atom_id res chain seq x y z
N MET A 1 53.52 -37.62 39.81
CA MET A 1 52.16 -37.08 39.62
C MET A 1 52.02 -35.79 40.42
N ALA A 2 51.90 -34.64 39.75
CA ALA A 2 51.20 -33.47 40.24
C ALA A 2 50.95 -32.55 39.04
N LEU A 3 49.67 -32.37 38.68
CA LEU A 3 49.22 -31.58 37.55
C LEU A 3 49.50 -30.08 37.78
N ILE A 4 50.22 -29.46 36.85
CA ILE A 4 50.28 -27.99 36.75
C ILE A 4 49.15 -27.56 35.81
N PHE A 5 48.07 -27.02 36.38
CA PHE A 5 46.94 -26.47 35.63
C PHE A 5 47.35 -25.12 35.02
N ARG A 6 47.59 -25.09 33.71
CA ARG A 6 47.76 -23.86 32.92
C ARG A 6 46.44 -23.10 32.86
N LEU A 7 46.36 -21.93 33.47
CA LEU A 7 45.35 -20.92 33.14
C LEU A 7 45.84 -20.14 31.91
N THR A 8 45.62 -20.74 30.75
CA THR A 8 45.71 -20.06 29.45
C THR A 8 44.73 -18.91 29.46
N THR A 9 45.25 -17.70 29.27
CA THR A 9 44.48 -16.49 29.01
C THR A 9 43.64 -16.71 27.75
N ALA A 10 42.32 -16.84 27.90
CA ALA A 10 41.40 -16.78 26.78
C ALA A 10 41.55 -15.40 26.11
N PRO A 11 41.70 -15.34 24.77
CA PRO A 11 41.73 -14.07 24.07
C PRO A 11 40.40 -13.33 24.28
N PRO A 12 40.40 -11.99 24.33
CA PRO A 12 39.16 -11.23 24.37
C PRO A 12 38.35 -11.61 23.14
N ALA A 13 37.10 -12.04 23.36
CA ALA A 13 36.14 -12.31 22.29
C ALA A 13 36.22 -11.14 21.30
N ALA A 14 36.71 -11.43 20.10
CA ALA A 14 36.65 -10.51 19.00
C ALA A 14 35.18 -10.12 18.85
N TYR A 15 34.90 -8.84 19.13
CA TYR A 15 33.65 -8.22 18.73
C TYR A 15 33.66 -8.31 17.21
N VAL A 16 33.00 -9.33 16.67
CA VAL A 16 32.75 -9.45 15.24
C VAL A 16 31.87 -8.27 14.92
N ALA A 17 32.47 -7.22 14.35
CA ALA A 17 31.76 -6.18 13.65
C ALA A 17 31.05 -6.84 12.47
N HIS A 18 29.86 -7.40 12.73
CA HIS A 18 28.99 -7.91 11.69
C HIS A 18 28.10 -6.75 11.24
N ASP A 19 28.54 -6.13 10.15
CA ASP A 19 27.75 -5.51 9.08
C ASP A 19 26.67 -4.47 9.46
N ASP A 20 27.08 -3.35 10.06
CA ASP A 20 26.24 -2.13 10.04
C ASP A 20 25.93 -1.70 8.59
N ASP A 21 26.87 -1.89 7.66
CA ASP A 21 26.70 -1.59 6.23
C ASP A 21 25.64 -2.47 5.54
N ASP A 22 25.49 -3.74 5.93
CA ASP A 22 24.49 -4.67 5.35
C ASP A 22 23.07 -4.37 5.84
N MET A 23 22.93 -4.00 7.11
CA MET A 23 21.65 -3.54 7.66
C MET A 23 21.20 -2.21 7.04
N GLU A 24 22.12 -1.27 6.80
CA GLU A 24 21.81 0.00 6.16
C GLU A 24 21.36 -0.20 4.71
N LEU A 25 22.01 -1.10 3.97
CA LEU A 25 21.59 -1.51 2.62
C LEU A 25 20.18 -2.13 2.62
N HIS A 26 19.90 -3.04 3.55
CA HIS A 26 18.59 -3.66 3.70
C HIS A 26 17.49 -2.63 4.00
N LEU A 27 17.76 -1.67 4.87
CA LEU A 27 16.82 -0.59 5.19
C LEU A 27 16.53 0.28 3.96
N VAL A 28 17.55 0.62 3.18
CA VAL A 28 17.40 1.37 1.91
C VAL A 28 16.55 0.58 0.93
N GLN A 29 16.79 -0.73 0.77
CA GLN A 29 16.00 -1.60 -0.10
C GLN A 29 14.53 -1.66 0.32
N ILE A 30 14.24 -1.80 1.62
CA ILE A 30 12.88 -1.80 2.16
C ILE A 30 12.18 -0.46 1.90
N LYS A 31 12.87 0.68 2.13
CA LYS A 31 12.33 2.01 1.84
C LYS A 31 12.00 2.20 0.36
N ALA A 32 12.85 1.67 -0.53
CA ALA A 32 12.61 1.70 -1.97
C ALA A 32 11.38 0.85 -2.35
N GLN A 33 11.28 -0.37 -1.83
CA GLN A 33 10.12 -1.25 -2.04
C GLN A 33 8.80 -0.61 -1.56
N ILE A 34 8.80 0.00 -0.38
CA ILE A 34 7.63 0.71 0.17
C ILE A 34 7.24 1.87 -0.75
N SER A 35 8.22 2.68 -1.17
CA SER A 35 7.98 3.80 -2.09
C SER A 35 7.38 3.33 -3.42
N ASN A 36 7.92 2.25 -3.99
CA ASN A 36 7.40 1.65 -5.21
C ASN A 36 5.97 1.15 -5.04
N LYS A 37 5.68 0.43 -3.96
CA LYS A 37 4.33 -0.09 -3.67
C LYS A 37 3.31 1.05 -3.49
N ARG A 38 3.70 2.14 -2.80
CA ARG A 38 2.85 3.34 -2.66
C ARG A 38 2.56 4.02 -3.99
N ASN A 39 3.56 4.10 -4.87
CA ASN A 39 3.38 4.67 -6.21
C ASN A 39 2.45 3.80 -7.07
N LEU A 40 2.62 2.48 -7.03
CA LEU A 40 1.74 1.53 -7.72
C LEU A 40 0.29 1.69 -7.25
N VAL A 41 0.04 1.76 -5.94
CA VAL A 41 -1.30 1.97 -5.37
C VAL A 41 -1.89 3.29 -5.85
N ARG A 42 -1.09 4.37 -5.95
CA ARG A 42 -1.56 5.66 -6.46
C ARG A 42 -1.94 5.60 -7.94
N GLN A 43 -1.13 4.92 -8.75
CA GLN A 43 -1.41 4.71 -10.18
C GLN A 43 -2.66 3.85 -10.40
N LEU A 44 -2.80 2.76 -9.64
CA LEU A 44 -3.98 1.90 -9.68
C LEU A 44 -5.24 2.67 -9.25
N ALA A 45 -5.17 3.50 -8.21
CA ALA A 45 -6.28 4.37 -7.80
C ALA A 45 -6.72 5.30 -8.94
N ALA A 46 -5.77 5.93 -9.62
CA ALA A 46 -6.05 6.82 -10.74
C ALA A 46 -6.68 6.05 -11.92
N SER A 47 -6.14 4.88 -12.25
CA SER A 47 -6.65 4.01 -13.31
C SER A 47 -8.08 3.51 -13.03
N VAL A 48 -8.36 3.02 -11.81
CA VAL A 48 -9.71 2.58 -11.42
C VAL A 48 -10.70 3.74 -11.44
N SER A 49 -10.27 4.92 -11.00
CA SER A 49 -11.11 6.13 -11.02
C SER A 49 -11.43 6.59 -12.44
N ALA A 50 -10.44 6.54 -13.35
CA ALA A 50 -10.65 6.81 -14.77
C ALA A 50 -11.64 5.81 -15.39
N ALA A 51 -11.41 4.51 -15.19
CA ALA A 51 -12.29 3.45 -15.68
C ALA A 51 -13.74 3.60 -15.17
N ARG A 52 -13.92 4.05 -13.92
CA ARG A 52 -15.25 4.34 -13.36
C ARG A 52 -15.93 5.51 -14.05
N ASN A 53 -15.20 6.59 -14.30
CA ASN A 53 -15.74 7.75 -14.99
C ASN A 53 -16.14 7.39 -16.43
N ASP A 54 -15.30 6.62 -17.13
CA ASP A 54 -15.58 6.13 -18.48
C ASP A 54 -16.82 5.23 -18.49
N ALA A 55 -16.92 4.28 -17.55
CA ALA A 55 -18.08 3.40 -17.43
C ALA A 55 -19.39 4.20 -17.20
N ILE A 56 -19.34 5.21 -16.32
CA ILE A 56 -20.49 6.09 -16.06
C ILE A 56 -20.87 6.87 -17.32
N ALA A 57 -19.89 7.38 -18.06
CA ALA A 57 -20.12 8.11 -19.31
C ALA A 57 -20.78 7.22 -20.37
N SER A 58 -20.22 6.03 -20.63
CA SER A 58 -20.78 5.06 -21.58
C SER A 58 -22.19 4.62 -21.21
N ARG A 59 -22.48 4.42 -19.92
CA ARG A 59 -23.84 4.09 -19.46
C ARG A 59 -24.83 5.23 -19.71
N ARG A 60 -24.41 6.49 -19.54
CA ARG A 60 -25.25 7.66 -19.82
C ARG A 60 -25.55 7.78 -21.32
N GLU A 61 -24.52 7.66 -22.15
CA GLU A 61 -24.68 7.69 -23.61
C GLU A 61 -25.64 6.60 -24.11
N ALA A 62 -25.48 5.36 -23.63
CA ALA A 62 -26.38 4.26 -23.98
C ALA A 62 -27.83 4.52 -23.50
N ALA A 63 -28.01 5.10 -22.32
CA ALA A 63 -29.33 5.45 -21.79
C ALA A 63 -30.00 6.56 -22.62
N GLU A 64 -29.24 7.58 -23.01
CA GLU A 64 -29.74 8.66 -23.86
C GLU A 64 -30.08 8.16 -25.27
N SER A 65 -29.27 7.28 -25.83
CA SER A 65 -29.55 6.65 -27.13
C SER A 65 -30.84 5.82 -27.08
N LEU A 66 -31.04 5.04 -26.01
CA LEU A 66 -32.27 4.27 -25.82
C LEU A 66 -33.48 5.19 -25.64
N LEU A 67 -33.35 6.28 -24.88
CA LEU A 67 -34.41 7.27 -24.70
C LEU A 67 -34.79 7.91 -26.04
N ARG A 68 -33.80 8.33 -26.84
CA ARG A 68 -34.03 8.87 -28.18
C ARG A 68 -34.76 7.88 -29.09
N ALA A 69 -34.33 6.61 -29.12
CA ALA A 69 -35.00 5.57 -29.90
C ALA A 69 -36.44 5.31 -29.42
N SER A 70 -36.66 5.30 -28.10
CA SER A 70 -37.99 5.10 -27.51
C SER A 70 -38.95 6.24 -27.85
N ASN A 71 -38.47 7.49 -27.81
CA ASN A 71 -39.29 8.65 -28.17
C ASN A 71 -39.63 8.65 -29.67
N ALA A 72 -38.67 8.27 -30.52
CA ALA A 72 -38.92 8.13 -31.97
C ALA A 72 -39.98 7.07 -32.26
N TYR A 73 -39.89 5.90 -31.61
CA TYR A 73 -40.89 4.84 -31.72
C TYR A 73 -42.28 5.32 -31.29
N ALA A 74 -42.39 5.97 -30.12
CA ALA A 74 -43.67 6.48 -29.61
C ALA A 74 -44.30 7.52 -30.55
N ASN A 75 -43.48 8.39 -31.16
CA ASN A 75 -43.96 9.37 -32.13
C ASN A 75 -44.47 8.71 -33.43
N LEU A 76 -43.80 7.64 -33.89
CA LEU A 76 -44.25 6.88 -35.05
C LEU A 76 -45.57 6.15 -34.78
N GLU A 77 -45.76 5.63 -33.57
CA GLU A 77 -47.01 4.98 -33.15
C GLU A 77 -48.21 5.96 -33.16
N ILE A 78 -47.98 7.21 -32.74
CA ILE A 78 -48.98 8.28 -32.84
C ILE A 78 -49.30 8.59 -34.30
N GLN A 79 -48.29 8.80 -35.14
CA GLN A 79 -48.48 9.11 -36.56
C GLN A 79 -49.21 7.98 -37.30
N LEU A 80 -48.88 6.72 -36.98
CA LEU A 80 -49.55 5.55 -37.56
C LEU A 80 -51.04 5.53 -37.20
N ASN A 81 -51.35 5.78 -35.93
CA ASN A 81 -52.74 5.86 -35.47
C ASN A 81 -53.51 7.00 -36.16
N ASP A 82 -52.87 8.15 -36.38
CA ASP A 82 -53.50 9.28 -37.06
C ASP A 82 -53.73 9.01 -38.55
N ALA A 83 -52.78 8.35 -39.24
CA ALA A 83 -52.96 7.89 -40.62
C ALA A 83 -54.14 6.92 -40.76
N TYR A 84 -54.29 5.98 -39.81
CA TYR A 84 -55.46 5.10 -39.77
C TYR A 84 -56.77 5.86 -39.56
N LYS A 85 -56.79 6.90 -38.72
CA LYS A 85 -57.99 7.75 -38.52
C LYS A 85 -58.35 8.56 -39.76
N SER A 86 -57.37 8.93 -40.58
CA SER A 86 -57.60 9.66 -41.83
C SER A 86 -57.78 8.74 -43.05
N GLU A 87 -57.83 7.42 -42.86
CA GLU A 87 -57.93 6.41 -43.94
C GLU A 87 -56.80 6.50 -44.98
N ASP A 88 -55.64 7.02 -44.57
CA ASP A 88 -54.45 7.12 -45.42
C ASP A 88 -53.63 5.83 -45.27
N PHE A 89 -54.09 4.77 -45.93
CA PHE A 89 -53.53 3.43 -45.78
C PHE A 89 -52.12 3.29 -46.38
N ASP A 90 -51.80 4.07 -47.42
CA ASP A 90 -50.47 4.07 -48.04
C ASP A 90 -49.43 4.62 -47.04
N THR A 91 -49.72 5.73 -46.36
CA THR A 91 -48.81 6.24 -45.32
C THR A 91 -48.78 5.33 -44.10
N ALA A 92 -49.90 4.74 -43.69
CA ALA A 92 -49.94 3.78 -42.59
C ALA A 92 -49.07 2.55 -42.85
N GLU A 93 -49.05 2.01 -44.08
CA GLU A 93 -48.18 0.88 -44.43
C GLU A 93 -46.69 1.26 -44.32
N THR A 94 -46.30 2.41 -44.87
CA THR A 94 -44.90 2.88 -44.77
C THR A 94 -44.48 3.17 -43.32
N LEU A 95 -45.38 3.73 -42.50
CA LEU A 95 -45.16 3.97 -41.09
C LEU A 95 -45.01 2.65 -40.32
N SER A 96 -45.84 1.64 -40.62
CA SER A 96 -45.74 0.30 -40.02
C SER A 96 -44.40 -0.38 -40.31
N GLN A 97 -43.96 -0.35 -41.58
CA GLN A 97 -42.65 -0.86 -41.99
C GLN A 97 -41.50 -0.11 -41.27
N THR A 98 -41.61 1.22 -41.15
CA THR A 98 -40.64 2.07 -40.43
C THR A 98 -40.64 1.80 -38.93
N LEU A 99 -41.80 1.49 -38.34
CA LEU A 99 -41.99 1.14 -36.94
C LEU A 99 -41.25 -0.17 -36.61
N ALA A 100 -41.45 -1.21 -37.44
CA ALA A 100 -40.74 -2.48 -37.32
C ALA A 100 -39.22 -2.32 -37.45
N ALA A 101 -38.75 -1.46 -38.36
CA ALA A 101 -37.33 -1.12 -38.45
C ALA A 101 -36.83 -0.41 -37.18
N THR A 102 -37.59 0.56 -36.67
CA THR A 102 -37.24 1.35 -35.48
C THR A 102 -37.26 0.52 -34.19
N GLU A 103 -38.14 -0.48 -34.09
CA GLU A 103 -38.16 -1.45 -32.99
C GLU A 103 -36.85 -2.24 -32.92
N ASN A 104 -36.38 -2.72 -34.08
CA ASN A 104 -35.08 -3.36 -34.18
C ASN A 104 -33.93 -2.40 -33.80
N HIS A 105 -34.05 -1.12 -34.16
CA HIS A 105 -33.11 -0.08 -33.72
C HIS A 105 -33.18 0.24 -32.22
N LYS A 106 -34.24 -0.11 -31.47
CA LYS A 106 -34.33 0.01 -30.00
C LYS A 106 -33.64 -1.16 -29.28
N ASN A 107 -33.63 -2.34 -29.89
CA ASN A 107 -32.99 -3.53 -29.32
C ASN A 107 -31.46 -3.35 -29.20
N SER A 108 -30.82 -2.70 -30.17
CA SER A 108 -29.38 -2.39 -30.15
C SER A 108 -28.93 -1.51 -28.96
N PRO A 109 -29.50 -0.30 -28.73
CA PRO A 109 -29.13 0.54 -27.59
C PRO A 109 -29.57 -0.05 -26.25
N LEU A 110 -30.61 -0.90 -26.23
CA LEU A 110 -31.01 -1.63 -25.01
C LEU A 110 -29.95 -2.66 -24.61
N ALA A 111 -29.40 -3.42 -25.55
CA ALA A 111 -28.28 -4.32 -25.30
C ALA A 111 -27.02 -3.55 -24.85
N ALA A 112 -26.65 -2.47 -25.55
CA ALA A 112 -25.52 -1.63 -25.18
C ALA A 112 -25.66 -1.03 -23.77
N LEU A 113 -26.88 -0.67 -23.36
CA LEU A 113 -27.16 -0.17 -22.02
C LEU A 113 -27.04 -1.29 -20.96
N ALA A 114 -27.39 -2.53 -21.28
CA ALA A 114 -27.18 -3.67 -20.39
C ALA A 114 -25.68 -3.95 -20.20
N ASP A 115 -24.92 -3.96 -21.28
CA ASP A 115 -23.46 -4.14 -21.25
C ASP A 115 -22.76 -3.03 -20.45
N ALA A 116 -23.14 -1.77 -20.69
CA ALA A 116 -22.59 -0.64 -19.95
C ALA A 116 -22.93 -0.68 -18.45
N LYS A 117 -24.11 -1.19 -18.08
CA LYS A 117 -24.47 -1.43 -16.67
C LYS A 117 -23.60 -2.53 -16.06
N ALA A 118 -23.46 -3.68 -16.73
CA ALA A 118 -22.61 -4.76 -16.26
C ALA A 118 -21.15 -4.32 -16.09
N HIS A 119 -20.64 -3.48 -17.00
CA HIS A 119 -19.31 -2.89 -16.88
C HIS A 119 -19.19 -1.95 -15.67
N CYS A 120 -20.19 -1.09 -15.40
CA CYS A 120 -20.23 -0.27 -14.18
C CYS A 120 -20.16 -1.13 -12.92
N ASP A 121 -20.96 -2.20 -12.85
CA ASP A 121 -21.00 -3.09 -11.69
C ASP A 121 -19.62 -3.75 -11.47
N ALA A 122 -18.99 -4.23 -12.55
CA ALA A 122 -17.65 -4.80 -12.50
C ALA A 122 -16.57 -3.81 -12.04
N VAL A 123 -16.63 -2.55 -12.51
CA VAL A 123 -15.69 -1.50 -12.07
C VAL A 123 -15.92 -1.13 -10.60
N GLU A 124 -17.16 -1.07 -10.15
CA GLU A 124 -17.50 -0.77 -8.75
C GLU A 124 -16.99 -1.88 -7.81
N SER A 125 -17.14 -3.16 -8.17
CA SER A 125 -16.55 -4.27 -7.41
C SER A 125 -15.02 -4.16 -7.31
N ARG A 126 -14.34 -3.88 -8.43
CA ARG A 126 -12.88 -3.67 -8.43
C ARG A 126 -12.46 -2.47 -7.56
N MET A 127 -13.26 -1.41 -7.54
CA MET A 127 -13.00 -0.25 -6.70
C MET A 127 -13.15 -0.58 -5.22
N GLN A 128 -14.16 -1.38 -4.85
CA GLN A 128 -14.33 -1.85 -3.48
C GLN A 128 -13.16 -2.73 -3.02
N GLU A 129 -12.75 -3.70 -3.84
CA GLU A 129 -11.57 -4.53 -3.57
C GLU A 129 -10.30 -3.67 -3.38
N PHE A 130 -10.10 -2.69 -4.26
CA PHE A 130 -8.98 -1.75 -4.16
C PHE A 130 -8.99 -0.95 -2.85
N ILE A 131 -10.16 -0.49 -2.40
CA ILE A 131 -10.31 0.24 -1.14
C ILE A 131 -9.95 -0.67 0.04
N GLU A 132 -10.44 -1.92 0.05
CA GLU A 132 -10.12 -2.88 1.09
C GLU A 132 -8.63 -3.20 1.16
N ASP A 133 -7.98 -3.40 0.01
CA ASP A 133 -6.54 -3.59 -0.09
C ASP A 133 -5.75 -2.39 0.43
N LYS A 134 -6.20 -1.18 0.11
CA LYS A 134 -5.58 0.05 0.60
C LYS A 134 -5.70 0.18 2.12
N ILE A 135 -6.84 -0.19 2.69
CA ILE A 135 -7.04 -0.22 4.15
C ILE A 135 -6.11 -1.25 4.80
N ARG A 136 -6.03 -2.48 4.25
CA ARG A 136 -5.11 -3.52 4.71
C ARG A 136 -3.66 -3.02 4.69
N LEU A 137 -3.24 -2.40 3.58
CA LEU A 137 -1.89 -1.84 3.46
C LEU A 137 -1.63 -0.75 4.50
N ALA A 138 -2.53 0.22 4.66
CA ALA A 138 -2.38 1.29 5.65
C ALA A 138 -2.25 0.76 7.09
N LYS A 139 -3.00 -0.29 7.44
CA LYS A 139 -2.88 -0.95 8.74
C LYS A 139 -1.51 -1.59 8.94
N THR A 140 -0.98 -2.26 7.91
CA THR A 140 0.37 -2.85 7.97
C THR A 140 1.48 -1.79 8.04
N GLU A 141 1.36 -0.69 7.29
CA GLU A 141 2.30 0.43 7.34
C GLU A 141 2.34 1.08 8.73
N LYS A 142 1.17 1.28 9.35
CA LYS A 142 1.10 1.80 10.73
C LYS A 142 1.80 0.89 11.72
N LYS A 143 1.49 -0.43 11.71
CA LYS A 143 2.13 -1.40 12.60
C LYS A 143 3.66 -1.43 12.41
N LEU A 144 4.13 -1.32 11.17
CA LEU A 144 5.56 -1.26 10.88
C LEU A 144 6.20 0.01 11.46
N SER A 145 5.54 1.17 11.30
CA SER A 145 5.99 2.44 11.87
C SER A 145 6.09 2.37 13.39
N ASP A 146 5.10 1.79 14.06
CA ASP A 146 5.08 1.65 15.53
C ASP A 146 6.26 0.79 16.01
N HIS A 147 6.56 -0.34 15.33
CA HIS A 147 7.73 -1.17 15.67
C HIS A 147 9.05 -0.44 15.44
N VAL A 148 9.18 0.34 14.36
CA VAL A 148 10.42 1.10 14.11
C VAL A 148 10.65 2.13 15.21
N GLN A 149 9.63 2.84 15.65
CA GLN A 149 9.74 3.80 16.76
C GLN A 149 10.12 3.11 18.08
N LEU A 150 9.52 1.95 18.37
CA LEU A 150 9.85 1.17 19.56
C LEU A 150 11.33 0.73 19.54
N LEU A 151 11.81 0.17 18.43
CA LEU A 151 13.19 -0.25 18.29
C LEU A 151 14.16 0.93 18.41
N GLN A 152 13.84 2.09 17.83
CA GLN A 152 14.65 3.30 17.97
C GLN A 152 14.76 3.76 19.43
N HIS A 153 13.67 3.68 20.19
CA HIS A 153 13.67 3.98 21.62
C HIS A 153 14.52 2.98 22.41
N GLU A 154 14.37 1.68 22.16
CA GLU A 154 15.17 0.63 22.81
C GLU A 154 16.66 0.78 22.51
N VAL A 155 17.04 1.00 21.25
CA VAL A 155 18.44 1.23 20.86
C VAL A 155 19.00 2.48 21.55
N SER A 156 18.21 3.54 21.69
CA SER A 156 18.63 4.76 22.38
C SER A 156 18.82 4.54 23.88
N ALA A 157 17.90 3.81 24.51
CA ALA A 157 18.00 3.42 25.91
C ALA A 157 19.25 2.55 26.16
N SER A 158 19.46 1.50 25.36
CA SER A 158 20.64 0.64 25.45
C SER A 158 21.94 1.41 25.25
N ARG A 159 21.99 2.37 24.31
CA ARG A 159 23.16 3.25 24.11
C ARG A 159 23.43 4.13 25.34
N SER A 160 22.40 4.65 26.00
CA SER A 160 22.57 5.43 27.24
C SER A 160 23.15 4.56 28.36
N SER A 161 22.58 3.38 28.60
CA SER A 161 23.09 2.44 29.61
C SER A 161 24.54 2.02 29.32
N LEU A 162 24.88 1.77 28.05
CA LEU A 162 26.24 1.43 27.66
C LEU A 162 27.24 2.56 27.97
N LYS A 163 26.85 3.82 27.74
CA LYS A 163 27.68 4.99 28.10
C LYS A 163 27.91 5.07 29.61
N GLU A 164 26.89 4.86 30.43
CA GLU A 164 27.03 4.83 31.90
C GLU A 164 27.94 3.71 32.37
N LEU A 165 27.84 2.51 31.80
CA LEU A 165 28.74 1.40 32.14
C LEU A 165 30.18 1.72 31.72
N SER A 166 30.37 2.37 30.58
CA SER A 166 31.70 2.80 30.11
C SER A 166 32.33 3.85 31.04
N THR A 167 31.57 4.85 31.51
CA THR A 167 32.09 5.86 32.45
C THR A 167 32.42 5.23 33.80
N ARG A 168 31.57 4.33 34.32
CA ARG A 168 31.85 3.57 35.55
C ARG A 168 33.12 2.73 35.43
N LYS A 169 33.31 2.03 34.30
CA LYS A 169 34.54 1.27 34.02
C LYS A 169 35.78 2.15 34.09
N SER A 170 35.73 3.35 33.48
CA SER A 170 36.85 4.31 33.51
C SER A 170 37.20 4.76 34.94
N SER A 171 36.19 5.06 35.76
CA SER A 171 36.39 5.45 37.17
C SER A 171 37.07 4.33 37.96
N ILE A 172 36.59 3.10 37.83
CA ILE A 172 37.18 1.93 38.49
C ILE A 172 38.64 1.72 38.05
N GLN A 173 38.94 1.89 36.75
CA GLN A 173 40.32 1.79 36.26
C GLN A 173 41.24 2.87 36.85
N GLN A 174 40.75 4.09 37.02
CA GLN A 174 41.48 5.17 37.70
C GLN A 174 41.73 4.86 39.17
N ASP A 175 40.73 4.33 39.89
CA ASP A 175 40.84 3.96 41.30
C ASP A 175 41.82 2.81 41.51
N ILE A 176 41.82 1.81 40.63
CA ILE A 176 42.80 0.72 40.61
C ILE A 176 44.21 1.27 40.39
N ALA A 177 44.40 2.15 39.41
CA ALA A 177 45.71 2.75 39.12
C ALA A 177 46.23 3.59 40.30
N SER A 178 45.35 4.38 40.92
CA SER A 178 45.64 5.14 42.14
C SER A 178 46.03 4.23 43.29
N SER A 179 45.28 3.15 43.52
CA SER A 179 45.55 2.18 44.58
C SER A 179 46.88 1.45 44.38
N LYS A 180 47.19 1.04 43.14
CA LYS A 180 48.50 0.45 42.79
C LYS A 180 49.67 1.38 43.14
N ARG A 181 49.56 2.68 42.82
CA ARG A 181 50.58 3.68 43.18
C ARG A 181 50.79 3.77 44.70
N LYS A 182 49.69 3.77 45.47
CA LYS A 182 49.75 3.79 46.94
C LYS A 182 50.44 2.55 47.51
N ILE A 183 50.12 1.36 46.98
CA ILE A 183 50.74 0.10 47.42
C ILE A 183 52.25 0.11 47.16
N ILE A 184 52.68 0.48 45.96
CA ILE A 184 54.12 0.59 45.61
C ILE A 184 54.84 1.57 46.53
N PHE A 185 54.18 2.67 46.91
CA PHE A 185 54.75 3.64 47.83
C PHE A 185 54.97 3.07 49.24
N ILE A 186 54.03 2.26 49.73
CA ILE A 186 54.15 1.59 51.03
C ILE A 186 55.28 0.55 50.97
N ASP A 187 55.32 -0.27 49.93
CA ASP A 187 56.31 -1.33 49.73
C ASP A 187 57.75 -0.79 49.77
N LYS A 188 58.00 0.37 49.13
CA LYS A 188 59.28 1.08 49.16
C LYS A 188 59.69 1.64 50.53
N ARG A 189 58.79 1.68 51.51
CA ARG A 189 59.05 2.20 52.87
C ARG A 189 59.20 1.11 53.93
N VAL A 190 58.97 -0.16 53.57
CA VAL A 190 59.26 -1.30 54.46
C VAL A 190 60.74 -1.65 54.27
N PRO A 191 61.61 -1.52 55.30
CA PRO A 191 63.00 -1.99 55.20
C PRO A 191 62.99 -3.51 54.96
N GLU A 192 63.85 -4.01 54.06
CA GLU A 192 64.12 -5.45 53.97
C GLU A 192 64.58 -5.94 55.36
N ILE A 193 63.75 -6.74 56.02
CA ILE A 193 64.09 -7.49 57.23
C ILE A 193 64.26 -8.95 56.85
#